data_AF-A0A931MVD4-F1
#
_entry.id   AF-A0A931MVD4-F1
#
_cell.length_a   1.000
_cell.length_b   1.000
_cell.length_c   1.000
_cell.angle_alpha   90.00
_cell.angle_beta   90.00
_cell.angle_gamma   90.00
#
_symmetry.space_group_name_H-M   'P 1'
#
loop_
_entity.id
_entity.type
_entity.pdbx_description
1 polymer ?
#
loop_
_entity_poly.entity_id
_entity_poly.type
_entity_poly.pdbx_seq_one_letter_code
_entity_poly.pdbx_strand_id
1 'polypeptide(L)'
;MEGKVMFTKDSTRENIYIKNRPPYHSEPHIICDLGILLDQFSQIRLKEGWSIHSSEGKVYAQSPSRAILKPLCAIEGDESPFSYMQAAVCYHHLCSYTEEGTSVVPESIVDDEWIRKLKLFGYWNFGEVRRSLNPIFFYDSLLHPVVIFFTCHHEGIEVIQKHIHRFDYEGYHLKYMERTWAMRDKGNFFTR
;
A
#
# COMPACT_ATOMS: atom_id res chain seq x y z
N MET A 1 -19.31 14.70 6.53
CA MET A 1 -18.09 13.87 6.67
C MET A 1 -16.96 14.80 7.08
N GLU A 2 -16.98 15.30 8.30
CA GLU A 2 -15.88 16.15 8.78
C GLU A 2 -14.66 15.27 9.09
N GLY A 3 -13.46 15.74 8.73
CA GLY A 3 -12.20 15.09 9.07
C GLY A 3 -11.79 13.88 8.22
N LYS A 4 -12.49 13.58 7.11
CA LYS A 4 -12.07 12.55 6.15
C LYS A 4 -11.61 13.16 4.83
N VAL A 5 -10.50 12.66 4.30
CA VAL A 5 -9.99 13.04 2.98
C VAL A 5 -10.13 11.83 2.06
N MET A 6 -10.85 12.02 0.95
CA MET A 6 -10.97 11.00 -0.10
C MET A 6 -9.94 11.27 -1.19
N PHE A 7 -9.36 10.20 -1.71
CA PHE A 7 -8.42 10.24 -2.81
C PHE A 7 -8.97 9.45 -3.99
N THR A 8 -8.31 9.63 -5.13
CA THR A 8 -8.48 8.76 -6.30
C THR A 8 -7.38 7.71 -6.30
N LYS A 9 -7.55 6.68 -7.13
CA LYS A 9 -6.51 5.68 -7.42
C LYS A 9 -5.21 6.33 -7.88
N ASP A 10 -5.25 7.45 -8.59
CA ASP A 10 -4.02 8.13 -9.03
C ASP A 10 -3.16 8.66 -7.87
N SER A 11 -3.76 8.90 -6.70
CA SER A 11 -3.03 9.31 -5.50
C SER A 11 -2.17 8.19 -4.90
N THR A 12 -2.34 6.95 -5.37
CA THR A 12 -1.54 5.80 -4.92
C THR A 12 -0.41 5.44 -5.87
N ARG A 13 -0.18 6.26 -6.91
CA ARG A 13 0.90 6.04 -7.88
C ARG A 13 2.19 6.71 -7.42
N GLU A 14 3.31 6.12 -7.83
CA GLU A 14 4.61 6.76 -7.73
C GLU A 14 4.63 8.09 -8.51
N ASN A 15 5.22 9.11 -7.91
CA ASN A 15 5.47 10.40 -8.57
C ASN A 15 6.60 10.32 -9.59
N ILE A 16 7.58 9.44 -9.37
CA ILE A 16 8.78 9.34 -10.21
C ILE A 16 9.05 7.87 -10.58
N TYR A 17 9.34 7.66 -11.86
CA TYR A 17 9.82 6.39 -12.36
C TYR A 17 11.33 6.23 -12.07
N ILE A 18 11.69 5.17 -11.35
CA ILE A 18 13.10 4.80 -11.15
C ILE A 18 13.49 3.77 -12.21
N LYS A 19 14.51 4.11 -12.99
CA LYS A 19 14.99 3.28 -14.11
C LYS A 19 15.60 1.95 -13.66
N ASN A 20 16.28 1.94 -12.52
CA ASN A 20 16.94 0.76 -11.97
C ASN A 20 16.38 0.49 -10.57
N ARG A 21 15.28 -0.27 -10.48
CA ARG A 21 14.78 -0.75 -9.19
C ARG A 21 15.81 -1.71 -8.57
N PRO A 22 16.01 -1.70 -7.25
CA PRO A 22 16.82 -2.72 -6.58
C PRO A 22 16.30 -4.13 -6.96
N PRO A 23 17.18 -5.09 -7.25
CA PRO A 23 16.77 -6.48 -7.43
C PRO A 23 16.26 -7.07 -6.12
N TYR A 24 15.29 -7.98 -6.20
CA TYR A 24 14.91 -8.81 -5.07
C TYR A 24 15.94 -9.94 -4.88
N HIS A 25 16.41 -10.09 -3.65
CA HIS A 25 17.34 -11.14 -3.25
C HIS A 25 16.84 -11.80 -1.97
N SER A 26 16.65 -13.12 -2.01
CA SER A 26 16.35 -13.94 -0.84
C SER A 26 17.57 -14.70 -0.34
N GLU A 27 18.70 -14.62 -1.04
CA GLU A 27 19.92 -15.31 -0.66
C GLU A 27 20.55 -14.73 0.62
N PRO A 28 21.14 -15.58 1.47
CA PRO A 28 21.82 -15.12 2.67
C PRO A 28 23.02 -14.23 2.35
N HIS A 29 23.29 -13.28 3.24
CA HIS A 29 24.42 -12.34 3.16
C HIS A 29 24.40 -11.34 2.00
N ILE A 30 23.36 -11.33 1.16
CA ILE A 30 23.12 -10.24 0.21
C ILE A 30 22.31 -9.16 0.92
N ILE A 31 22.81 -7.93 0.87
CA ILE A 31 22.14 -6.75 1.40
C ILE A 31 21.82 -5.83 0.23
N CYS A 32 20.54 -5.49 0.09
CA CYS A 32 20.08 -4.53 -0.91
C CYS A 32 19.61 -3.26 -0.21
N ASP A 33 20.11 -2.11 -0.66
CA ASP A 33 19.60 -0.81 -0.22
C ASP A 33 18.27 -0.51 -0.94
N LEU A 34 17.23 -0.28 -0.15
CA LEU A 34 15.89 0.04 -0.62
C LEU A 34 15.53 1.51 -0.39
N GLY A 35 16.44 2.34 0.15
CA GLY A 35 16.19 3.77 0.39
C GLY A 35 15.76 4.51 -0.87
N ILE A 36 16.30 4.12 -2.03
CA ILE A 36 15.95 4.70 -3.33
C ILE A 36 14.46 4.57 -3.67
N LEU A 37 13.74 3.58 -3.11
CA LEU A 37 12.29 3.42 -3.37
C LEU A 37 11.46 4.58 -2.80
N LEU A 38 11.98 5.32 -1.82
CA LEU A 38 11.28 6.45 -1.23
C LEU A 38 11.33 7.68 -2.14
N ASP A 39 12.34 7.79 -3.00
CA ASP A 39 12.46 8.89 -3.98
C ASP A 39 11.33 8.90 -5.02
N GLN A 40 10.56 7.81 -5.09
CA GLN A 40 9.36 7.71 -5.91
C GLN A 40 8.20 8.53 -5.37
N PHE A 41 8.25 8.98 -4.12
CA PHE A 41 7.15 9.65 -3.44
C PHE A 41 7.51 11.10 -3.11
N SER A 42 6.54 12.00 -3.28
CA SER A 42 6.79 13.44 -3.16
C SER A 42 6.68 14.01 -1.75
N GLN A 43 6.01 13.32 -0.81
CA GLN A 43 5.73 13.82 0.54
C GLN A 43 6.32 12.96 1.66
N ILE A 44 7.04 11.90 1.31
CA ILE A 44 7.80 11.09 2.27
C ILE A 44 9.25 10.97 1.83
N ARG A 45 10.14 10.79 2.79
CA ARG A 45 11.57 10.60 2.55
C ARG A 45 12.21 9.80 3.67
N LEU A 46 13.42 9.34 3.41
CA LEU A 46 14.24 8.68 4.41
C LEU A 46 14.74 9.72 5.44
N LYS A 47 14.62 9.41 6.72
CA LYS A 47 15.20 10.20 7.81
C LYS A 47 16.72 10.27 7.68
N GLU A 48 17.29 11.40 8.06
CA GLU A 48 18.73 11.60 8.00
C GLU A 48 19.50 10.54 8.81
N GLY A 49 20.50 9.92 8.18
CA GLY A 49 21.34 8.88 8.79
C GLY A 49 20.65 7.53 8.99
N TRP A 50 19.40 7.37 8.56
CA TRP A 50 18.72 6.07 8.49
C TRP A 50 18.97 5.40 7.15
N SER A 51 18.81 4.08 7.13
CA SER A 51 18.79 3.27 5.90
C SER A 51 17.71 2.20 5.96
N ILE A 52 17.25 1.75 4.79
CA ILE A 52 16.30 0.64 4.66
C ILE A 52 16.95 -0.42 3.81
N HIS A 53 16.97 -1.65 4.31
CA HIS A 53 17.65 -2.77 3.68
C HIS A 53 16.72 -3.96 3.50
N SER A 54 16.96 -4.72 2.43
CA SER A 54 16.47 -6.08 2.26
C SER A 54 17.61 -7.06 2.43
N SER A 55 17.39 -8.12 3.20
CA SER A 55 18.30 -9.27 3.31
C SER A 55 17.53 -10.50 3.81
N GLU A 56 17.84 -11.68 3.29
CA GLU A 56 17.22 -12.95 3.72
C GLU A 56 15.68 -12.89 3.71
N GLY A 57 15.11 -12.34 2.64
CA GLY A 57 13.65 -12.26 2.50
C GLY A 57 12.96 -11.31 3.48
N LYS A 58 13.69 -10.43 4.16
CA LYS A 58 13.16 -9.48 5.14
C LYS A 58 13.60 -8.08 4.83
N VAL A 59 12.72 -7.13 5.12
CA VAL A 59 13.00 -5.71 5.03
C VAL A 59 13.02 -5.08 6.41
N TYR A 60 14.04 -4.29 6.69
CA TYR A 60 14.24 -3.61 7.96
C TYR A 60 14.85 -2.24 7.77
N ALA A 61 14.67 -1.39 8.78
CA ALA A 61 15.37 -0.11 8.90
C ALA A 61 16.57 -0.26 9.84
N GLN A 62 17.64 0.48 9.56
CA GLN A 62 18.75 0.68 10.48
C GLN A 62 18.82 2.14 10.90
N SER A 63 18.83 2.38 12.21
CA SER A 63 18.99 3.74 12.77
C SER A 63 20.46 4.19 12.75
N PRO A 64 20.74 5.49 12.96
CA PRO A 64 22.10 5.99 13.15
C PRO A 64 22.86 5.31 14.31
N SER A 65 22.12 4.86 15.34
CA SER A 65 22.64 4.09 16.47
C SER A 65 22.79 2.58 16.19
N ARG A 66 22.61 2.16 14.94
CA ARG A 66 22.65 0.76 14.46
C ARG A 66 21.56 -0.15 15.02
N ALA A 67 20.47 0.41 15.56
CA ALA A 67 19.32 -0.39 15.96
C ALA A 67 18.55 -0.86 14.71
N ILE A 68 18.14 -2.13 14.71
CA ILE A 68 17.33 -2.72 13.65
C ILE A 68 15.86 -2.60 14.02
N LEU A 69 15.07 -1.99 13.14
CA LEU A 69 13.67 -1.64 13.38
C LEU A 69 12.80 -1.97 12.16
N LYS A 70 11.49 -1.81 12.30
CA LYS A 70 10.58 -1.92 11.14
C LYS A 70 10.90 -0.82 10.12
N PRO A 71 10.78 -1.10 8.81
CA PRO A 71 11.21 -0.18 7.76
C PRO A 71 10.58 1.22 7.86
N LEU A 72 9.28 1.29 8.14
CA LEU A 72 8.55 2.55 8.22
C LEU A 72 9.01 3.46 9.38
N CYS A 73 9.78 2.96 10.35
CA CYS A 73 10.38 3.81 11.38
C CYS A 73 11.43 4.78 10.81
N ALA A 74 12.05 4.43 9.67
CA ALA A 74 13.03 5.26 8.98
C ALA A 74 12.39 6.36 8.10
N ILE A 75 11.07 6.39 7.99
CA ILE A 75 10.36 7.32 7.11
C ILE A 75 9.90 8.55 7.89
N GLU A 76 10.07 9.72 7.29
CA GLU A 76 9.44 10.97 7.69
C GLU A 76 8.72 11.61 6.49
N GLY A 77 7.89 12.61 6.78
CA GLY A 77 7.08 13.32 5.80
C GLY A 77 6.41 14.52 6.45
N ASP A 78 5.51 15.17 5.73
CA ASP A 78 4.83 16.40 6.17
C ASP A 78 3.61 16.17 7.06
N GLU A 79 3.32 14.91 7.43
CA GLU A 79 2.15 14.48 8.22
C GLU A 79 0.79 14.88 7.61
N SER A 80 0.77 15.26 6.33
CA SER A 80 -0.47 15.47 5.58
C SER A 80 -1.19 14.15 5.30
N PRO A 81 -2.51 14.19 5.06
CA PRO A 81 -3.26 13.04 4.56
C PRO A 81 -2.59 12.34 3.36
N PHE A 82 -1.93 13.10 2.49
CA PHE A 82 -1.30 12.57 1.30
C PHE A 82 0.04 11.88 1.60
N SER A 83 0.85 12.38 2.54
CA SER A 83 2.06 11.66 2.95
C SER A 83 1.74 10.33 3.63
N TYR A 84 0.66 10.24 4.42
CA TYR A 84 0.20 8.95 4.95
C TYR A 84 -0.29 7.99 3.86
N MET A 85 -0.99 8.49 2.83
CA MET A 85 -1.36 7.68 1.67
C MET A 85 -0.12 7.12 0.97
N GLN A 86 0.88 7.97 0.71
CA GLN A 86 2.15 7.55 0.11
C GLN A 86 2.91 6.55 0.99
N ALA A 87 2.95 6.76 2.30
CA ALA A 87 3.57 5.81 3.24
C ALA A 87 2.87 4.45 3.23
N ALA A 88 1.55 4.42 3.11
CA ALA A 88 0.78 3.17 3.01
C ALA A 88 1.12 2.39 1.73
N VAL A 89 1.29 3.08 0.60
CA VAL A 89 1.72 2.46 -0.67
C VAL A 89 3.19 2.04 -0.60
N CYS A 90 4.07 2.90 -0.07
CA CYS A 90 5.48 2.61 0.11
C CYS A 90 5.71 1.36 0.96
N TYR A 91 4.90 1.15 2.01
CA TYR A 91 4.92 -0.09 2.79
C TYR A 91 4.76 -1.34 1.90
N HIS A 92 3.83 -1.32 0.95
CA HIS A 92 3.62 -2.43 0.02
C HIS A 92 4.79 -2.59 -0.98
N HIS A 93 5.38 -1.48 -1.43
CA HIS A 93 6.60 -1.54 -2.25
C HIS A 93 7.78 -2.14 -1.49
N LEU A 94 7.87 -1.92 -0.18
CA LEU A 94 8.89 -2.55 0.65
C LEU A 94 8.54 -4.04 0.87
N CYS A 95 7.27 -4.38 1.07
CA CYS A 95 6.82 -5.77 1.20
C CYS A 95 7.09 -6.63 -0.04
N SER A 96 7.17 -6.06 -1.25
CA SER A 96 7.58 -6.82 -2.44
C SER A 96 9.02 -7.33 -2.39
N TYR A 97 9.82 -6.84 -1.44
CA TYR A 97 11.18 -7.32 -1.15
C TYR A 97 11.23 -8.28 0.05
N THR A 98 10.08 -8.82 0.46
CA THR A 98 10.00 -9.83 1.51
C THR A 98 9.58 -11.18 0.93
N GLU A 99 9.88 -12.27 1.63
CA GLU A 99 9.40 -13.63 1.27
C GLU A 99 7.88 -13.73 1.21
N GLU A 100 7.18 -13.00 2.08
CA GLU A 100 5.71 -12.95 2.10
C GLU A 100 5.14 -12.22 0.88
N GLY A 101 5.89 -11.26 0.34
CA GLY A 101 5.47 -10.43 -0.78
C GLY A 101 4.30 -9.50 -0.44
N THR A 102 3.57 -9.08 -1.46
CA THR A 102 2.30 -8.36 -1.29
C THR A 102 1.39 -8.56 -2.51
N SER A 103 0.07 -8.57 -2.29
CA SER A 103 -0.91 -8.49 -3.39
C SER A 103 -1.16 -7.05 -3.85
N VAL A 104 -0.75 -6.04 -3.10
CA VAL A 104 -1.04 -4.65 -3.43
C VAL A 104 -0.05 -4.16 -4.49
N VAL A 105 -0.57 -3.93 -5.69
CA VAL A 105 0.10 -3.20 -6.76
C VAL A 105 -0.72 -1.95 -7.09
N PRO A 106 -0.11 -0.81 -7.47
CA PRO A 106 -0.85 0.42 -7.76
C PRO A 106 -2.00 0.20 -8.78
N GLU A 107 -1.84 -0.74 -9.71
CA GLU A 107 -2.82 -1.12 -10.72
C GLU A 107 -4.03 -1.89 -10.15
N SER A 108 -3.88 -2.61 -9.05
CA SER A 108 -4.99 -3.36 -8.43
C SER A 108 -5.86 -2.47 -7.54
N ILE A 109 -5.34 -1.35 -7.04
CA ILE A 109 -6.09 -0.40 -6.20
C ILE A 109 -7.31 0.14 -6.96
N VAL A 110 -8.48 0.20 -6.34
CA VAL A 110 -9.70 0.70 -7.01
C VAL A 110 -10.18 2.02 -6.43
N ASP A 111 -10.88 2.78 -7.26
CA ASP A 111 -11.70 3.92 -6.87
C ASP A 111 -13.04 3.88 -7.63
N ASP A 112 -13.98 4.74 -7.27
CA ASP A 112 -15.33 4.75 -7.82
C ASP A 112 -15.35 5.06 -9.34
N GLU A 113 -14.40 5.86 -9.82
CA GLU A 113 -14.26 6.15 -11.24
C GLU A 113 -13.80 4.93 -12.03
N TRP A 114 -12.77 4.23 -11.54
CA TRP A 114 -12.26 3.01 -12.14
C TRP A 114 -13.33 1.91 -12.15
N ILE A 115 -14.06 1.75 -11.05
CA ILE A 115 -15.19 0.80 -10.96
C ILE A 115 -16.26 1.14 -11.99
N ARG A 116 -16.59 2.43 -12.17
CA ARG A 116 -17.55 2.87 -13.20
C ARG A 116 -17.06 2.55 -14.61
N LYS A 117 -15.77 2.70 -14.90
CA LYS A 117 -15.16 2.27 -16.18
C LYS A 117 -15.25 0.76 -16.36
N LEU A 118 -14.90 -0.03 -15.34
CA LEU A 118 -15.02 -1.49 -15.39
C LEU A 118 -16.47 -1.95 -15.61
N LYS A 119 -17.45 -1.29 -14.97
CA LYS A 119 -18.88 -1.55 -15.21
C LYS A 119 -19.29 -1.26 -16.65
N LEU A 120 -18.86 -0.14 -17.21
CA LEU A 120 -19.17 0.26 -18.59
C LEU A 120 -18.69 -0.79 -19.61
N PHE A 121 -17.52 -1.38 -19.37
CA PHE A 121 -16.92 -2.39 -20.25
C PHE A 121 -17.29 -3.84 -19.87
N GLY A 122 -18.16 -4.06 -18.88
CA GLY A 122 -18.58 -5.40 -18.46
C GLY A 122 -17.52 -6.20 -17.70
N TYR A 123 -16.46 -5.55 -17.19
CA TYR A 123 -15.39 -6.18 -16.40
C TYR A 123 -15.63 -6.15 -14.88
N TRP A 124 -16.74 -5.54 -14.43
CA TRP A 124 -17.09 -5.48 -13.00
C TRP A 124 -18.10 -6.56 -12.62
N ASN A 125 -17.66 -7.54 -11.83
CA ASN A 125 -18.49 -8.69 -11.47
C ASN A 125 -19.04 -8.69 -10.04
N PHE A 126 -18.79 -7.65 -9.23
CA PHE A 126 -19.23 -7.61 -7.83
C PHE A 126 -20.61 -6.98 -7.61
N GLY A 127 -21.37 -6.75 -8.70
CA GLY A 127 -22.70 -6.15 -8.64
C GLY A 127 -22.69 -4.66 -8.28
N GLU A 128 -23.76 -4.19 -7.64
CA GLU A 128 -23.88 -2.79 -7.26
C GLU A 128 -23.02 -2.46 -6.04
N VAL A 129 -22.28 -1.34 -6.11
CA VAL A 129 -21.38 -0.89 -5.06
C VAL A 129 -22.11 0.13 -4.21
N ARG A 130 -22.56 -0.27 -3.02
CA ARG A 130 -23.38 0.56 -2.13
C ARG A 130 -22.60 1.61 -1.32
N ARG A 131 -21.27 1.49 -1.28
CA ARG A 131 -20.37 2.37 -0.54
C ARG A 131 -19.16 2.67 -1.40
N SER A 132 -18.69 3.92 -1.36
CA SER A 132 -17.47 4.31 -2.07
C SER A 132 -16.31 3.39 -1.71
N LEU A 133 -15.56 2.97 -2.72
CA LEU A 133 -14.30 2.23 -2.57
C LEU A 133 -13.08 3.13 -2.82
N ASN A 134 -13.29 4.46 -2.87
CA ASN A 134 -12.19 5.42 -2.94
C ASN A 134 -11.22 5.21 -1.78
N PRO A 135 -9.89 5.31 -2.02
CA PRO A 135 -8.93 5.42 -0.94
C PRO A 135 -9.28 6.59 -0.03
N ILE A 136 -9.14 6.40 1.28
CA ILE A 136 -9.59 7.36 2.27
C ILE A 136 -8.58 7.48 3.41
N PHE A 137 -8.36 8.71 3.85
CA PHE A 137 -7.65 9.07 5.06
C PHE A 137 -8.61 9.64 6.09
N PHE A 138 -8.39 9.30 7.37
CA PHE A 138 -9.06 9.92 8.51
C PHE A 138 -8.28 9.65 9.80
N TYR A 139 -8.60 10.37 10.86
CA TYR A 139 -8.13 10.05 12.21
C TYR A 139 -9.13 9.16 12.93
N ASP A 140 -8.65 8.09 13.59
CA ASP A 140 -9.52 7.24 14.42
C ASP A 140 -9.90 7.93 15.75
N SER A 141 -10.68 7.25 16.59
CA SER A 141 -11.15 7.79 17.89
C SER A 141 -10.02 8.09 18.88
N LEU A 142 -8.82 7.56 18.64
CA LEU A 142 -7.63 7.79 19.44
C LEU A 142 -6.63 8.69 18.69
N LEU A 143 -7.10 9.43 17.68
CA LEU A 143 -6.31 10.35 16.85
C LEU A 143 -5.15 9.70 16.08
N HIS A 144 -5.22 8.39 15.82
CA HIS A 144 -4.24 7.75 14.94
C HIS A 144 -4.58 8.06 13.48
N PRO A 145 -3.60 8.44 12.64
CA PRO A 145 -3.81 8.54 11.20
C PRO A 145 -4.15 7.16 10.62
N VAL A 146 -5.21 7.08 9.81
CA VAL A 146 -5.66 5.84 9.18
C VAL A 146 -5.85 6.04 7.69
N VAL A 147 -5.23 5.15 6.91
CA VAL A 147 -5.47 5.01 5.47
C VAL A 147 -6.21 3.71 5.21
N ILE A 148 -7.24 3.77 4.38
CA ILE A 148 -7.95 2.60 3.87
C ILE A 148 -8.02 2.69 2.35
N PHE A 149 -7.67 1.62 1.67
CA PHE A 149 -7.95 1.46 0.25
C PHE A 149 -8.34 0.02 -0.06
N PHE A 150 -8.83 -0.20 -1.28
CA PHE A 150 -9.27 -1.50 -1.74
C PHE A 150 -8.49 -1.90 -2.98
N THR A 151 -8.18 -3.18 -3.12
CA THR A 151 -7.66 -3.76 -4.36
C THR A 151 -8.68 -4.72 -4.96
N CYS A 152 -8.58 -4.92 -6.28
CA CYS A 152 -9.37 -5.89 -7.02
C CYS A 152 -8.44 -6.85 -7.78
N HIS A 153 -8.57 -8.15 -7.49
CA HIS A 153 -7.81 -9.21 -8.12
C HIS A 153 -8.73 -10.10 -8.95
N HIS A 154 -8.29 -10.50 -10.14
CA HIS A 154 -9.08 -11.30 -11.10
C HIS A 154 -8.54 -12.72 -11.35
N GLU A 155 -7.41 -13.05 -10.71
CA GLU A 155 -6.68 -14.31 -10.89
C GLU A 155 -7.35 -15.45 -10.12
N GLY A 156 -7.92 -16.41 -10.84
CA GLY A 156 -8.71 -17.50 -10.23
C GLY A 156 -10.04 -17.01 -9.68
N ILE A 157 -10.05 -16.60 -8.42
CA ILE A 157 -11.22 -16.08 -7.71
C ILE A 157 -11.18 -14.55 -7.75
N GLU A 158 -12.27 -13.93 -8.18
CA GLU A 158 -12.34 -12.48 -8.14
C GLU A 158 -12.56 -12.03 -6.71
N VAL A 159 -11.63 -11.24 -6.19
CA VAL A 159 -11.65 -10.78 -4.80
C VAL A 159 -11.41 -9.28 -4.72
N ILE A 160 -12.22 -8.61 -3.90
CA ILE A 160 -11.93 -7.26 -3.43
C ILE A 160 -11.32 -7.41 -2.04
N GLN A 161 -10.09 -6.94 -1.86
CA GLN A 161 -9.45 -6.90 -0.55
C GLN A 161 -9.50 -5.47 -0.02
N LYS A 162 -9.71 -5.34 1.28
CA LYS A 162 -9.65 -4.08 2.03
C LYS A 162 -8.35 -4.05 2.81
N HIS A 163 -7.57 -3.01 2.59
CA HIS A 163 -6.31 -2.75 3.28
C HIS A 163 -6.52 -1.59 4.26
N ILE A 164 -6.04 -1.77 5.49
CA ILE A 164 -6.16 -0.79 6.57
C ILE A 164 -4.77 -0.57 7.15
N HIS A 165 -4.28 0.66 7.02
CA HIS A 165 -3.00 1.11 7.55
C HIS A 165 -3.27 2.11 8.66
N ARG A 166 -2.96 1.71 9.89
CA ARG A 166 -3.10 2.57 11.06
C ARG A 166 -1.71 2.99 11.51
N PHE A 167 -1.42 4.28 11.41
CA PHE A 167 -0.15 4.87 11.80
C PHE A 167 -0.16 5.24 13.28
N ASP A 168 1.01 5.37 13.88
CA ASP A 168 1.15 5.94 15.23
C ASP A 168 0.84 7.44 15.21
N TYR A 169 0.53 8.01 16.39
CA TYR A 169 0.22 9.44 16.51
C TYR A 169 1.42 10.32 16.11
N GLU A 170 2.64 9.87 16.41
CA GLU A 170 3.89 10.55 16.09
C GLU A 170 4.70 9.71 15.10
N GLY A 171 4.51 9.99 13.81
CA GLY A 171 5.28 9.41 12.71
C GLY A 171 4.59 8.28 11.94
N TYR A 172 5.39 7.52 11.19
CA TYR A 172 4.92 6.60 10.15
C TYR A 172 4.97 5.12 10.55
N HIS A 173 5.29 4.80 11.81
CA HIS A 173 5.15 3.42 12.27
C HIS A 173 3.71 2.97 12.08
N LEU A 174 3.48 1.78 11.50
CA LEU A 174 2.15 1.33 11.15
C LEU A 174 1.83 -0.08 11.63
N LYS A 175 0.53 -0.28 11.87
CA LYS A 175 -0.13 -1.58 11.97
C LYS A 175 -0.96 -1.79 10.71
N TYR A 176 -0.65 -2.85 9.99
CA TYR A 176 -1.32 -3.24 8.75
C TYR A 176 -2.36 -4.35 9.03
N MET A 177 -3.52 -4.26 8.37
CA MET A 177 -4.52 -5.31 8.36
C MET A 177 -5.15 -5.42 6.98
N GLU A 178 -5.35 -6.66 6.55
CA GLU A 178 -6.04 -7.02 5.32
C GLU A 178 -7.31 -7.80 5.62
N ARG A 179 -8.38 -7.56 4.86
CA ARG A 179 -9.62 -8.36 4.93
C ARG A 179 -10.26 -8.52 3.57
N THR A 180 -10.79 -9.70 3.28
CA THR A 180 -11.69 -9.91 2.13
C THR A 180 -12.95 -9.06 2.30
N TRP A 181 -13.19 -8.16 1.35
CA TRP A 181 -14.38 -7.31 1.31
C TRP A 181 -15.51 -7.97 0.54
N ALA A 182 -15.19 -8.53 -0.62
CA ALA A 182 -16.13 -9.26 -1.47
C ALA A 182 -15.36 -10.35 -2.24
N MET A 183 -16.04 -11.45 -2.54
CA MET A 183 -15.47 -12.55 -3.30
C MET A 183 -16.53 -13.07 -4.26
N ARG A 184 -16.13 -13.38 -5.49
CA ARG A 184 -16.97 -14.06 -6.48
C ARG A 184 -16.18 -15.19 -7.12
N ASP A 185 -16.71 -16.38 -6.96
CA ASP A 185 -16.18 -17.54 -7.66
C ASP A 185 -16.59 -17.48 -9.14
N LYS A 186 -15.65 -17.73 -10.06
CA LYS A 186 -15.95 -17.87 -11.50
C LYS A 186 -16.68 -19.18 -11.80
N GLY A 187 -16.76 -20.11 -10.84
CA GLY A 187 -17.52 -21.36 -10.94
C GLY A 187 -19.03 -21.18 -10.79
N ASN A 188 -19.71 -20.76 -11.87
CA ASN A 188 -21.09 -21.18 -12.24
C ASN A 188 -21.56 -20.48 -13.54
N PHE A 189 -20.81 -20.65 -14.64
CA PHE A 189 -21.24 -20.23 -15.98
C PHE A 189 -21.65 -21.40 -16.91
N PHE A 190 -21.77 -22.62 -16.37
CA PHE A 190 -22.40 -23.74 -17.08
C PHE A 190 -23.53 -24.31 -16.24
N THR A 191 -24.70 -23.67 -16.30
CA THR A 191 -26.02 -24.31 -16.16
C THR A 191 -27.10 -23.29 -16.54
N ARG A 192 -27.41 -23.25 -17.83
CA ARG A 192 -28.77 -23.09 -18.37
C ARG A 192 -28.76 -23.38 -19.86
#